data_AF-M0ALJ4-F1
#
_entry.id   AF-M0ALJ4-F1
#
_cell.length_a   1.000
_cell.length_b   1.000
_cell.length_c   1.000
_cell.angle_alpha   90.00
_cell.angle_beta   90.00
_cell.angle_gamma   90.00
#
_symmetry.space_group_name_H-M   'P 1'
#
loop_
_entity.id
_entity.type
_entity.pdbx_description
1 polymer ?
#
loop_
_entity_poly.entity_id
_entity_poly.type
_entity_poly.pdbx_seq_one_letter_code
_entity_poly.pdbx_strand_id
1 'polypeptide(L)'
;MPLLFDDVSKDVVDCMFVYNEPVALFLTGNSIRHKKRLEKDDIPYITFGELVDSERSSDLLKPVLEDSIDKFPSRSVKQKADAGIDLYKRKKEDLTDDDYERIVQAVLKEILFTSVLYEEDVSGVEVPDGALTLSWKDSENIYVWDAKFVDNWENGETKLSGEHHKIKNHLDTFQRESDADEFGGLAGFIIFSPQVKLSNLKTLKQRLEERGFRFDSEFGAVCHFPMISLLYLHELVDQNHQDVKSKQNSFRKHLHRLIAHASNHAHEPEEIEDLDRVTDVSKEDIDKLFDYHLSAARKEFEEPNKERYLRNLESTIFG
;
A
#
# COMPACT_ATOMS: atom_id res chain seq x y z
N MET A 1 13.20 -8.35 16.03
CA MET A 1 14.55 -8.08 16.60
C MET A 1 14.42 -6.87 17.52
N PRO A 2 14.96 -6.84 18.76
CA PRO A 2 14.82 -5.66 19.63
C PRO A 2 15.63 -4.49 19.05
N LEU A 3 14.94 -3.38 18.74
CA LEU A 3 15.56 -2.14 18.29
C LEU A 3 15.94 -1.30 19.52
N LEU A 4 17.23 -0.98 19.65
CA LEU A 4 17.77 -0.15 20.73
C LEU A 4 18.00 1.26 20.21
N PHE A 5 17.37 2.25 20.84
CA PHE A 5 17.51 3.66 20.47
C PHE A 5 18.03 4.46 21.67
N ASP A 6 19.07 5.27 21.44
CA ASP A 6 19.64 6.18 22.45
C ASP A 6 18.77 7.45 22.66
N ASP A 7 17.91 7.76 21.69
CA ASP A 7 16.88 8.81 21.77
C ASP A 7 15.61 8.32 21.07
N VAL A 8 14.44 8.57 21.67
CA VAL A 8 13.15 8.27 21.03
C VAL A 8 12.74 9.53 20.28
N SER A 9 13.20 9.68 19.04
CA SER A 9 12.75 10.77 18.18
C SER A 9 11.29 10.55 17.76
N LYS A 10 10.65 11.57 17.15
CA LYS A 10 9.33 11.38 16.52
C LYS A 10 9.42 10.37 15.37
N ASP A 11 10.56 10.31 14.70
CA ASP A 11 10.77 9.41 13.55
C ASP A 11 10.78 7.95 13.98
N VAL A 12 11.45 7.63 15.11
CA VAL A 12 11.41 6.27 15.70
C VAL A 12 9.98 5.83 15.97
N VAL A 13 9.18 6.73 16.54
CA VAL A 13 7.77 6.48 16.86
C VAL A 13 6.93 6.27 15.59
N ASP A 14 7.10 7.11 14.58
CA ASP A 14 6.37 6.99 13.32
C ASP A 14 6.77 5.71 12.54
N CYS A 15 8.06 5.34 12.53
CA CYS A 15 8.52 4.04 12.01
C CYS A 15 7.83 2.89 12.75
N MET A 16 7.79 2.89 14.08
CA MET A 16 7.09 1.84 14.83
C MET A 16 5.61 1.72 14.42
N PHE A 17 4.93 2.83 14.14
CA PHE A 17 3.52 2.80 13.70
C PHE A 17 3.35 2.23 12.30
N VAL A 18 4.22 2.62 11.39
CA VAL A 18 4.22 2.13 10.00
C VAL A 18 4.55 0.65 9.96
N TYR A 19 5.49 0.19 10.80
CA TYR A 19 5.94 -1.19 10.84
C TYR A 19 4.92 -2.13 11.48
N ASN A 20 4.00 -1.60 12.30
CA ASN A 20 2.98 -2.38 13.01
C ASN A 20 3.56 -3.55 13.83
N GLU A 21 4.82 -3.41 14.27
CA GLU A 21 5.51 -4.41 15.07
C GLU A 21 5.40 -4.06 16.56
N PRO A 22 5.22 -5.06 17.44
CA PRO A 22 5.26 -4.83 18.87
C PRO A 22 6.69 -4.50 19.29
N VAL A 23 6.90 -3.25 19.67
CA VAL A 23 8.21 -2.74 20.12
C VAL A 23 8.12 -2.32 21.59
N ALA A 24 9.17 -2.61 22.35
CA ALA A 24 9.38 -2.08 23.69
C ALA A 24 10.44 -0.98 23.63
N LEU A 25 10.09 0.24 24.05
CA LEU A 25 11.03 1.36 24.11
C LEU A 25 11.75 1.38 25.44
N PHE A 26 13.09 1.42 25.42
CA PHE A 26 13.91 1.56 26.63
C PHE A 26 14.39 3.00 26.78
N LEU A 27 13.92 3.68 27.82
CA LEU A 27 14.34 5.05 28.12
C LEU A 27 15.55 5.05 29.05
N THR A 28 16.71 5.44 28.51
CA THR A 28 17.96 5.58 29.26
C THR A 28 18.46 7.04 29.26
N GLY A 29 19.10 7.47 30.36
CA GLY A 29 19.75 8.78 30.45
C GLY A 29 18.85 9.97 30.08
N ASN A 30 19.25 10.75 29.07
CA ASN A 30 18.54 11.97 28.66
C ASN A 30 17.17 11.71 28.03
N SER A 31 16.88 10.47 27.60
CA SER A 31 15.60 10.13 26.95
C SER A 31 14.42 10.07 27.93
N ILE A 32 14.67 10.01 29.25
CA ILE A 32 13.64 10.03 30.31
C ILE A 32 12.70 11.24 30.18
N ARG A 33 13.19 12.37 29.65
CA ARG A 33 12.37 13.57 29.43
C ARG A 33 11.20 13.36 28.45
N HIS A 34 11.24 12.31 27.63
CA HIS A 34 10.19 11.99 26.65
C HIS A 34 9.03 11.18 27.24
N LYS A 35 9.11 10.78 28.52
CA LYS A 35 8.07 10.01 29.25
C LYS A 35 6.66 10.56 29.02
N LYS A 36 6.46 11.86 29.27
CA LYS A 36 5.15 12.52 29.13
C LYS A 36 4.57 12.46 27.70
N ARG A 37 5.45 12.46 26.69
CA ARG A 37 5.02 12.35 25.29
C ARG A 37 4.57 10.92 24.98
N LEU A 38 5.36 9.93 25.40
CA LEU A 38 5.03 8.52 25.20
C LEU A 38 3.75 8.13 25.94
N GLU A 39 3.54 8.65 27.16
CA GLU A 39 2.28 8.49 27.90
C GLU A 39 1.09 9.12 27.16
N LYS A 40 1.27 10.32 26.56
CA LYS A 40 0.23 10.99 25.78
C LYS A 40 -0.13 10.21 24.52
N ASP A 41 0.87 9.65 23.86
CA ASP A 41 0.72 8.94 22.60
C ASP A 41 0.38 7.45 22.82
N ASP A 42 0.17 7.04 24.08
CA ASP A 42 -0.11 5.67 24.54
C ASP A 42 0.90 4.63 23.99
N ILE A 43 2.18 4.96 24.07
CA ILE A 43 3.28 4.12 23.62
C ILE A 43 3.92 3.43 24.84
N PRO A 44 3.93 2.09 24.90
CA PRO A 44 4.59 1.36 25.98
C PRO A 44 6.10 1.60 26.02
N TYR A 45 6.65 1.80 27.23
CA TYR A 45 8.09 1.99 27.46
C TYR A 45 8.52 1.42 28.81
N ILE A 46 9.83 1.21 28.96
CA ILE A 46 10.50 0.84 30.21
C ILE A 46 11.61 1.86 30.46
N THR A 47 11.72 2.41 31.66
CA THR A 47 12.88 3.22 32.03
C THR A 47 14.03 2.33 32.50
N PHE A 48 15.26 2.78 32.27
CA PHE A 48 16.44 2.04 32.73
C PHE A 48 16.44 1.80 34.25
N GLY A 49 15.91 2.75 35.04
CA GLY A 49 15.76 2.60 36.48
C GLY A 49 14.87 1.41 36.85
N GLU A 50 13.70 1.30 36.21
CA GLU A 50 12.81 0.15 36.40
C GLU A 50 13.49 -1.17 36.03
N LEU A 51 14.28 -1.17 34.95
CA LEU A 51 14.98 -2.38 34.51
C LEU A 51 16.06 -2.84 35.50
N VAL A 52 16.82 -1.89 36.06
CA VAL A 52 17.88 -2.15 37.05
C VAL A 52 17.29 -2.56 38.41
N ASP A 53 16.14 -1.99 38.79
CA ASP A 53 15.47 -2.30 40.05
C ASP A 53 14.69 -3.63 40.00
N SER A 54 14.57 -4.26 38.83
CA SER A 54 13.90 -5.55 38.67
C SER A 54 14.81 -6.73 39.03
N GLU A 55 14.28 -7.70 39.79
CA GLU A 55 14.99 -8.97 40.03
C GLU A 55 15.15 -9.81 38.75
N ARG A 56 14.23 -9.64 37.80
CA ARG A 56 14.25 -10.28 36.47
C ARG A 56 13.68 -9.35 35.42
N SER A 57 14.49 -9.00 34.41
CA SER A 57 14.06 -8.14 33.30
C SER A 57 12.89 -8.72 32.51
N SER A 58 12.71 -10.05 32.49
CA SER A 58 11.57 -10.72 31.85
C SER A 58 10.22 -10.27 32.39
N ASP A 59 10.17 -9.96 33.69
CA ASP A 59 8.93 -9.69 34.40
C ASP A 59 8.42 -8.26 34.11
N LEU A 60 9.32 -7.39 33.64
CA LEU A 60 8.98 -6.06 33.11
C LEU A 60 8.82 -6.06 31.59
N LEU A 61 9.62 -6.86 30.88
CA LEU A 61 9.59 -6.88 29.42
C LEU A 61 8.32 -7.49 28.85
N LYS A 62 7.90 -8.60 29.42
CA LYS A 62 6.77 -9.36 28.91
C LYS A 62 5.46 -8.54 28.95
N PRO A 63 5.08 -7.88 30.06
CA PRO A 63 3.88 -7.04 30.10
C PRO A 63 3.94 -5.86 29.13
N VAL A 64 5.11 -5.24 28.93
CA VAL A 64 5.25 -4.11 28.00
C VAL A 64 5.16 -4.55 26.55
N LEU A 65 5.72 -5.72 26.22
CA LEU A 65 5.56 -6.31 24.90
C LEU A 65 4.12 -6.76 24.67
N GLU A 66 3.44 -7.34 25.67
CA GLU A 66 2.02 -7.70 25.61
C GLU A 66 1.14 -6.45 25.42
N ASP A 67 1.38 -5.38 26.18
CA ASP A 67 0.68 -4.09 26.02
C ASP A 67 0.95 -3.47 24.63
N SER A 68 2.17 -3.63 24.10
CA SER A 68 2.53 -3.21 22.74
C SER A 68 1.81 -4.04 21.67
N ILE A 69 1.72 -5.36 21.85
CA ILE A 69 0.96 -6.27 20.99
C ILE A 69 -0.53 -5.91 20.98
N ASP A 70 -1.09 -5.45 22.10
CA ASP A 70 -2.51 -5.07 22.14
C ASP A 70 -2.74 -3.67 21.55
N LYS A 71 -1.83 -2.72 21.80
CA LYS A 71 -2.01 -1.31 21.42
C LYS A 71 -1.62 -1.01 19.97
N PHE A 72 -0.55 -1.58 19.43
CA PHE A 72 -0.11 -1.25 18.07
C PHE A 72 -1.10 -1.71 16.97
N PRO A 73 -1.68 -2.91 17.04
CA PRO A 73 -2.76 -3.34 16.15
C PRO A 73 -4.06 -2.56 16.35
N SER A 74 -4.30 -1.97 17.53
CA SER A 74 -5.53 -1.20 17.82
C SER A 74 -5.60 0.18 17.17
N ARG A 75 -4.49 0.67 16.61
CA ARG A 75 -4.46 1.96 15.90
C ARG A 75 -5.21 1.87 14.59
N SER A 76 -5.95 2.93 14.26
CA SER A 76 -6.72 2.97 13.02
C SER A 76 -5.79 2.98 11.81
N VAL A 77 -6.26 2.42 10.69
CA VAL A 77 -5.51 2.41 9.41
C VAL A 77 -5.10 3.84 9.02
N LYS A 78 -6.01 4.81 9.18
CA LYS A 78 -5.73 6.26 9.08
C LYS A 78 -4.52 6.74 9.88
N GLN A 79 -4.41 6.37 11.16
CA GLN A 79 -3.29 6.84 12.01
C GLN A 79 -1.94 6.32 11.50
N LYS A 80 -1.91 5.11 10.93
CA LYS A 80 -0.71 4.53 10.33
C LYS A 80 -0.34 5.23 9.02
N ALA A 81 -1.34 5.51 8.17
CA ALA A 81 -1.15 6.30 6.97
C ALA A 81 -0.63 7.70 7.31
N ASP A 82 -1.28 8.43 8.22
CA ASP A 82 -0.86 9.76 8.64
C ASP A 82 0.58 9.77 9.16
N ALA A 83 0.97 8.80 10.00
CA ALA A 83 2.33 8.65 10.50
C ALA A 83 3.35 8.39 9.37
N GLY A 84 3.01 7.52 8.40
CA GLY A 84 3.87 7.23 7.25
C GLY A 84 4.05 8.44 6.33
N ILE A 85 2.99 9.21 6.09
CA ILE A 85 3.04 10.45 5.30
C ILE A 85 3.93 11.48 6.02
N ASP A 86 3.77 11.61 7.32
CA ASP A 86 4.56 12.49 8.17
C ASP A 86 6.05 12.09 8.17
N LEU A 87 6.34 10.79 8.24
CA LEU A 87 7.69 10.24 8.14
C LEU A 87 8.30 10.57 6.77
N TYR A 88 7.58 10.28 5.68
CA TYR A 88 8.03 10.59 4.32
C TYR A 88 8.38 12.07 4.16
N LYS A 89 7.50 12.98 4.59
CA LYS A 89 7.73 14.43 4.44
C LYS A 89 8.95 14.94 5.21
N ARG A 90 9.25 14.37 6.39
CA ARG A 90 10.37 14.82 7.23
C ARG A 90 11.70 14.17 6.87
N LYS A 91 11.66 12.93 6.35
CA LYS A 91 12.82 12.06 6.19
C LYS A 91 13.06 11.59 4.77
N LYS A 92 12.46 12.24 3.77
CA LYS A 92 12.55 11.89 2.34
C LYS A 92 13.96 11.69 1.74
N GLU A 93 15.04 12.01 2.46
CA GLU A 93 16.44 11.83 2.04
C GLU A 93 17.15 10.69 2.79
N ASP A 94 16.55 10.21 3.89
CA ASP A 94 17.11 9.22 4.82
C ASP A 94 16.28 7.92 4.87
N LEU A 95 15.24 7.78 4.04
CA LEU A 95 14.39 6.58 4.04
C LEU A 95 15.12 5.39 3.43
N THR A 96 14.93 4.22 4.01
CA THR A 96 15.28 2.95 3.36
C THR A 96 14.20 2.53 2.37
N ASP A 97 14.51 1.56 1.50
CA ASP A 97 13.51 0.94 0.63
C ASP A 97 12.36 0.33 1.45
N ASP A 98 12.68 -0.39 2.53
CA ASP A 98 11.69 -0.96 3.46
C ASP A 98 10.78 0.11 4.09
N ASP A 99 11.36 1.23 4.54
CA ASP A 99 10.58 2.34 5.11
C ASP A 99 9.59 2.85 4.06
N TYR A 100 10.06 3.05 2.83
CA TYR A 100 9.23 3.56 1.74
C TYR A 100 8.11 2.59 1.36
N GLU A 101 8.41 1.29 1.28
CA GLU A 101 7.45 0.23 1.01
C GLU A 101 6.33 0.20 2.06
N ARG A 102 6.71 0.20 3.35
CA ARG A 102 5.72 0.18 4.42
C ARG A 102 4.91 1.48 4.49
N ILE A 103 5.48 2.64 4.14
CA ILE A 103 4.74 3.89 3.98
C ILE A 103 3.71 3.78 2.84
N VAL A 104 4.12 3.29 1.67
CA VAL A 104 3.22 3.08 0.52
C VAL A 104 2.08 2.16 0.92
N GLN A 105 2.38 1.04 1.57
CA GLN A 105 1.35 0.12 2.05
C GLN A 105 0.41 0.74 3.07
N ALA A 106 0.90 1.51 4.04
CA ALA A 106 0.05 2.15 5.04
C ALA A 106 -0.95 3.11 4.37
N VAL A 107 -0.48 3.89 3.39
CA VAL A 107 -1.33 4.81 2.61
C VAL A 107 -2.31 4.04 1.72
N LEU A 108 -1.84 3.01 1.01
CA LEU A 108 -2.70 2.17 0.19
C LEU A 108 -3.78 1.47 1.01
N LYS A 109 -3.45 0.99 2.22
CA LYS A 109 -4.41 0.30 3.09
C LYS A 109 -5.55 1.23 3.53
N GLU A 110 -5.28 2.52 3.72
CA GLU A 110 -6.31 3.50 4.07
C GLU A 110 -7.19 3.87 2.87
N ILE A 111 -6.59 4.06 1.68
CA ILE A 111 -7.33 4.33 0.44
C ILE A 111 -8.14 3.08 0.02
N LEU A 112 -7.51 1.91 0.11
CA LEU A 112 -7.95 0.60 -0.37
C LEU A 112 -7.60 -0.47 0.68
N PHE A 113 -8.57 -0.81 1.54
CA PHE A 113 -8.37 -1.85 2.55
C PHE A 113 -7.98 -3.23 1.97
N THR A 114 -8.15 -3.43 0.66
CA THR A 114 -7.79 -4.63 -0.10
C THR A 114 -6.29 -4.77 -0.37
N SER A 115 -5.48 -3.71 -0.16
CA SER A 115 -4.03 -3.80 -0.32
C SER A 115 -3.40 -4.71 0.73
N VAL A 116 -2.48 -5.56 0.30
CA VAL A 116 -1.67 -6.46 1.14
C VAL A 116 -0.20 -6.28 0.81
N LEU A 117 0.63 -6.40 1.84
CA LEU A 117 2.09 -6.43 1.75
C LEU A 117 2.53 -7.89 1.77
N TYR A 118 3.48 -8.27 0.93
CA TYR A 118 4.13 -9.56 1.00
C TYR A 118 5.49 -9.37 1.68
N GLU A 119 5.68 -10.03 2.82
CA GLU A 119 6.97 -10.03 3.51
C GLU A 119 7.89 -11.05 2.81
N GLU A 120 9.15 -10.67 2.54
CA GLU A 120 10.16 -11.49 1.83
C GLU A 120 10.44 -12.87 2.46
N ASP A 121 9.93 -13.13 3.67
CA ASP A 121 10.30 -14.26 4.53
C ASP A 121 9.76 -15.64 4.08
N VAL A 122 9.02 -15.73 2.98
CA VAL A 122 8.48 -17.01 2.50
C VAL A 122 9.31 -17.55 1.33
N SER A 123 10.32 -18.36 1.66
CA SER A 123 10.95 -19.38 0.78
C SER A 123 12.06 -18.98 -0.21
N GLY A 124 12.59 -17.76 -0.18
CA GLY A 124 13.70 -17.35 -1.07
C GLY A 124 13.30 -17.19 -2.54
N VAL A 125 12.00 -17.03 -2.79
CA VAL A 125 11.40 -16.70 -4.08
C VAL A 125 11.20 -15.18 -4.11
N GLU A 126 11.65 -14.53 -5.19
CA GLU A 126 11.36 -13.10 -5.41
C GLU A 126 9.85 -12.92 -5.65
N VAL A 127 9.18 -12.21 -4.75
CA VAL A 127 7.76 -11.85 -4.79
C VAL A 127 7.60 -10.34 -4.93
N PRO A 128 6.50 -9.83 -5.51
CA PRO A 128 6.24 -8.39 -5.50
C PRO A 128 6.12 -7.87 -4.08
N ASP A 129 6.37 -6.57 -3.88
CA ASP A 129 6.27 -5.96 -2.54
C ASP A 129 4.83 -6.10 -2.00
N GLY A 130 3.81 -6.04 -2.88
CA GLY A 130 2.46 -6.43 -2.49
C GLY A 130 1.47 -6.60 -3.63
N ALA A 131 0.20 -6.76 -3.25
CA ALA A 131 -0.91 -6.86 -4.18
C ALA A 131 -2.13 -6.08 -3.67
N LEU A 132 -3.03 -5.70 -4.57
CA LEU A 132 -4.32 -5.10 -4.23
C LEU A 132 -5.40 -5.56 -5.20
N THR A 133 -6.64 -5.59 -4.72
CA THR A 133 -7.81 -5.89 -5.57
C THR A 133 -8.73 -4.68 -5.70
N LEU A 134 -9.20 -4.45 -6.92
CA LEU A 134 -10.25 -3.50 -7.27
C LEU A 134 -11.47 -4.27 -7.80
N SER A 135 -12.35 -4.67 -6.87
CA SER A 135 -13.59 -5.40 -7.20
C SER A 135 -14.83 -4.52 -7.09
N TRP A 136 -15.73 -4.64 -8.07
CA TRP A 136 -17.08 -4.09 -8.08
C TRP A 136 -18.07 -5.11 -8.66
N LYS A 137 -19.38 -4.81 -8.65
CA LYS A 137 -20.50 -5.75 -8.89
C LYS A 137 -20.31 -6.75 -10.05
N ASP A 138 -19.62 -6.35 -11.12
CA ASP A 138 -19.50 -7.13 -12.36
C ASP A 138 -18.03 -7.30 -12.83
N SER A 139 -17.03 -6.99 -12.00
CA SER A 139 -15.62 -7.16 -12.37
C SER A 139 -14.73 -7.17 -11.14
N GLU A 140 -13.75 -8.07 -11.15
CA GLU A 140 -12.68 -8.16 -10.17
C GLU A 140 -11.36 -7.99 -10.90
N ASN A 141 -10.47 -7.19 -10.32
CA ASN A 141 -9.18 -6.88 -10.92
C ASN A 141 -8.12 -6.95 -9.84
N ILE A 142 -7.08 -7.73 -10.07
CA ILE A 142 -5.93 -7.78 -9.17
C ILE A 142 -4.74 -7.06 -9.81
N TYR A 143 -4.04 -6.29 -8.98
CA TYR A 143 -2.81 -5.62 -9.32
C TYR A 143 -1.74 -6.09 -8.36
N VAL A 144 -0.54 -6.33 -8.88
CA VAL A 144 0.66 -6.43 -8.04
C VAL A 144 1.40 -5.11 -8.11
N TRP A 145 2.07 -4.75 -7.02
CA TRP A 145 2.73 -3.46 -6.91
C TRP A 145 4.10 -3.59 -6.26
N ASP A 146 5.02 -2.73 -6.70
CA ASP A 146 6.33 -2.54 -6.09
C ASP A 146 6.52 -1.06 -5.71
N ALA A 147 7.06 -0.81 -4.54
CA ALA A 147 7.55 0.47 -4.09
C ALA A 147 9.07 0.53 -4.31
N LYS A 148 9.55 1.57 -5.01
CA LYS A 148 10.98 1.74 -5.30
C LYS A 148 11.40 3.15 -4.94
N PHE A 149 12.20 3.25 -3.88
CA PHE A 149 12.74 4.51 -3.40
C PHE A 149 14.07 4.83 -4.09
N VAL A 150 14.38 6.12 -4.23
CA VAL A 150 15.65 6.56 -4.82
C VAL A 150 16.20 7.74 -4.04
N ASP A 151 17.42 7.52 -3.56
CA ASP A 151 18.24 8.55 -2.92
C ASP A 151 18.46 9.73 -3.86
N ASN A 152 18.26 10.93 -3.35
CA ASN A 152 18.46 12.19 -4.08
C ASN A 152 17.55 12.36 -5.32
N TRP A 153 16.25 12.06 -5.22
CA TRP A 153 15.28 12.27 -6.29
C TRP A 153 15.24 13.70 -6.87
N GLU A 154 15.63 14.72 -6.10
CA GLU A 154 15.75 16.11 -6.61
C GLU A 154 16.87 16.26 -7.67
N ASN A 155 17.83 15.33 -7.71
CA ASN A 155 19.02 15.36 -8.57
C ASN A 155 19.22 14.05 -9.39
N GLY A 156 18.35 13.06 -9.23
CA GLY A 156 18.54 11.71 -9.76
C GLY A 156 17.22 10.99 -10.05
N GLU A 157 17.24 10.14 -11.07
CA GLU A 157 16.05 9.47 -11.60
C GLU A 157 16.06 7.99 -11.22
N THR A 158 14.89 7.42 -10.93
CA THR A 158 14.76 5.97 -10.73
C THR A 158 15.10 5.19 -11.99
N LYS A 159 16.23 4.48 -11.93
CA LYS A 159 16.68 3.55 -12.96
C LYS A 159 16.06 2.17 -12.69
N LEU A 160 15.03 1.83 -13.45
CA LEU A 160 14.39 0.51 -13.40
C LEU A 160 15.21 -0.60 -14.08
N SER A 161 16.39 -0.28 -14.64
CA SER A 161 17.16 -1.21 -15.49
C SER A 161 17.56 -2.52 -14.80
N GLY A 162 17.75 -2.50 -13.46
CA GLY A 162 18.01 -3.70 -12.65
C GLY A 162 16.75 -4.44 -12.21
N GLU A 163 15.61 -3.74 -12.15
CA GLU A 163 14.34 -4.25 -11.62
C GLU A 163 13.52 -5.02 -12.66
N HIS A 164 13.83 -4.86 -13.96
CA HIS A 164 13.12 -5.55 -15.04
C HIS A 164 13.14 -7.09 -14.93
N HIS A 165 14.15 -7.68 -14.28
CA HIS A 165 14.18 -9.13 -14.07
C HIS A 165 13.27 -9.54 -12.90
N LYS A 166 13.37 -8.81 -11.77
CA LYS A 166 12.54 -9.01 -10.58
C LYS A 166 11.06 -8.85 -10.88
N ILE A 167 10.65 -7.73 -11.49
CA ILE A 167 9.26 -7.46 -11.88
C ILE A 167 8.72 -8.59 -12.76
N LYS A 168 9.52 -9.12 -13.68
CA LYS A 168 9.08 -10.28 -14.46
C LYS A 168 8.91 -11.53 -13.58
N ASN A 169 9.85 -11.83 -12.71
CA ASN A 169 9.76 -12.97 -11.80
C ASN A 169 8.51 -12.86 -10.93
N HIS A 170 8.19 -11.65 -10.43
CA HIS A 170 6.98 -11.37 -9.67
C HIS A 170 5.72 -11.71 -10.48
N LEU A 171 5.65 -11.25 -11.72
CA LEU A 171 4.54 -11.53 -12.63
C LEU A 171 4.43 -13.02 -12.99
N ASP A 172 5.56 -13.69 -13.25
CA ASP A 172 5.61 -15.13 -13.55
C ASP A 172 5.17 -15.98 -12.34
N THR A 173 5.62 -15.63 -11.13
CA THR A 173 5.24 -16.31 -9.88
C THR A 173 3.74 -16.15 -9.64
N PHE A 174 3.24 -14.92 -9.74
CA PHE A 174 1.82 -14.63 -9.57
C PHE A 174 0.93 -15.38 -10.58
N GLN A 175 1.35 -15.50 -11.84
CA GLN A 175 0.65 -16.30 -12.85
C GLN A 175 0.69 -17.81 -12.60
N ARG A 176 1.74 -18.33 -11.96
CA ARG A 176 1.90 -19.77 -11.71
C ARG A 176 1.15 -20.25 -10.47
N GLU A 177 0.98 -19.41 -9.46
CA GLU A 177 0.43 -19.80 -8.16
C GLU A 177 -1.12 -19.75 -8.07
N SER A 178 -1.82 -19.58 -9.20
CA SER A 178 -3.29 -19.76 -9.36
C SER A 178 -4.24 -18.80 -8.64
N ASP A 179 -3.76 -17.96 -7.71
CA ASP A 179 -4.60 -16.90 -7.10
C ASP A 179 -5.17 -15.92 -8.15
N ALA A 180 -4.48 -15.75 -9.29
CA ALA A 180 -4.95 -14.90 -10.38
C ALA A 180 -6.24 -15.41 -11.04
N ASP A 181 -6.45 -16.72 -11.13
CA ASP A 181 -7.62 -17.31 -11.80
C ASP A 181 -8.91 -17.06 -11.00
N GLU A 182 -8.82 -16.94 -9.68
CA GLU A 182 -9.96 -16.61 -8.81
C GLU A 182 -10.45 -15.17 -9.00
N PHE A 183 -9.56 -14.25 -9.38
CA PHE A 183 -9.86 -12.83 -9.63
C PHE A 183 -9.98 -12.48 -11.12
N GLY A 184 -10.09 -13.47 -12.00
CA GLY A 184 -10.24 -13.26 -13.45
C GLY A 184 -8.96 -12.88 -14.19
N GLY A 185 -7.80 -12.83 -13.53
CA GLY A 185 -6.50 -12.55 -14.13
C GLY A 185 -5.82 -11.27 -13.61
N LEU A 186 -4.52 -11.12 -13.88
CA LEU A 186 -3.72 -9.99 -13.44
C LEU A 186 -3.95 -8.73 -14.30
N ALA A 187 -4.63 -7.73 -13.74
CA ALA A 187 -5.02 -6.50 -14.43
C ALA A 187 -3.83 -5.58 -14.76
N GLY A 188 -2.76 -5.60 -13.96
CA GLY A 188 -1.57 -4.83 -14.25
C GLY A 188 -0.55 -4.80 -13.12
N PHE A 189 0.49 -4.02 -13.36
CA PHE A 189 1.60 -3.78 -12.46
C PHE A 189 1.65 -2.30 -12.09
N ILE A 190 1.75 -1.99 -10.80
CA ILE A 190 1.83 -0.62 -10.30
C ILE A 190 3.20 -0.37 -9.66
N ILE A 191 3.87 0.70 -10.06
CA ILE A 191 5.12 1.15 -9.48
C ILE A 191 4.83 2.40 -8.65
N PHE A 192 5.13 2.34 -7.36
CA PHE A 192 5.18 3.51 -6.50
C PHE A 192 6.63 3.98 -6.40
N SER A 193 6.90 5.21 -6.79
CA SER A 193 8.24 5.79 -6.68
C SER A 193 8.14 7.30 -6.56
N PRO A 194 9.12 8.01 -5.97
CA PRO A 194 9.11 9.47 -6.00
C PRO A 194 9.10 10.03 -7.44
N GLN A 195 9.89 9.42 -8.34
CA GLN A 195 10.01 9.85 -9.74
C GLN A 195 10.57 8.75 -10.64
N VAL A 196 9.91 8.48 -11.76
CA VAL A 196 10.41 7.58 -12.82
C VAL A 196 10.32 8.29 -14.17
N LYS A 197 11.33 8.11 -15.03
CA LYS A 197 11.23 8.54 -16.44
C LYS A 197 10.21 7.70 -17.19
N LEU A 198 9.30 8.34 -17.93
CA LEU A 198 8.37 7.65 -18.82
C LEU A 198 9.07 6.68 -19.80
N SER A 199 10.27 7.01 -20.29
CA SER A 199 11.06 6.11 -21.14
C SER A 199 11.46 4.80 -20.47
N ASN A 200 11.70 4.82 -19.15
CA ASN A 200 12.01 3.63 -18.37
C ASN A 200 10.78 2.73 -18.24
N LEU A 201 9.60 3.32 -18.01
CA LEU A 201 8.33 2.57 -17.97
C LEU A 201 8.01 1.92 -19.32
N LYS A 202 8.21 2.65 -20.43
CA LYS A 202 8.07 2.10 -21.79
C LYS A 202 9.05 0.95 -22.05
N THR A 203 10.29 1.09 -21.59
CA THR A 203 11.32 0.05 -21.71
C THR A 203 10.95 -1.18 -20.87
N LEU A 204 10.41 -1.00 -19.67
CA LEU A 204 9.92 -2.09 -18.83
C LEU A 204 8.80 -2.85 -19.56
N LYS A 205 7.76 -2.13 -20.04
CA LYS A 205 6.67 -2.74 -20.80
C LYS A 205 7.19 -3.54 -22.01
N GLN A 206 8.02 -2.92 -22.84
CA GLN A 206 8.61 -3.58 -24.00
C GLN A 206 9.36 -4.87 -23.60
N ARG A 207 10.13 -4.84 -22.51
CA ARG A 207 10.85 -6.03 -22.04
C ARG A 207 9.92 -7.11 -21.48
N LEU A 208 8.80 -6.74 -20.89
CA LEU A 208 7.78 -7.70 -20.45
C LEU A 208 7.12 -8.38 -21.67
N GLU A 209 6.80 -7.60 -22.71
CA GLU A 209 6.25 -8.10 -23.99
C GLU A 209 7.23 -9.04 -24.70
N GLU A 210 8.50 -8.63 -24.85
CA GLU A 210 9.57 -9.45 -25.46
C GLU A 210 9.75 -10.79 -24.76
N ARG A 211 9.40 -10.86 -23.48
CA ARG A 211 9.52 -12.04 -22.65
C ARG A 211 8.21 -12.83 -22.50
N GLY A 212 7.18 -12.48 -23.27
CA GLY A 212 5.96 -13.26 -23.43
C GLY A 212 4.77 -12.84 -22.56
N PHE A 213 4.90 -11.78 -21.75
CA PHE A 213 3.76 -11.24 -21.02
C PHE A 213 2.81 -10.55 -22.02
N ARG A 214 1.53 -10.94 -22.01
CA ARG A 214 0.53 -10.38 -22.90
C ARG A 214 -0.19 -9.21 -22.23
N PHE A 215 -0.23 -8.11 -22.95
CA PHE A 215 -0.97 -6.91 -22.61
C PHE A 215 -2.23 -6.88 -23.50
N ASP A 216 -3.21 -7.76 -23.24
CA ASP A 216 -4.44 -7.84 -24.05
C ASP A 216 -5.51 -6.86 -23.57
N SER A 217 -6.64 -6.71 -24.28
CA SER A 217 -7.63 -5.65 -24.04
C SER A 217 -8.05 -5.50 -22.57
N GLU A 218 -8.06 -6.59 -21.81
CA GLU A 218 -8.53 -6.68 -20.43
C GLU A 218 -7.40 -6.62 -19.39
N PHE A 219 -6.15 -6.96 -19.74
CA PHE A 219 -5.06 -7.15 -18.78
C PHE A 219 -3.73 -6.46 -19.17
N GLY A 220 -2.94 -6.10 -18.16
CA GLY A 220 -1.52 -5.78 -18.30
C GLY A 220 -1.09 -4.32 -18.18
N ALA A 221 -1.83 -3.38 -17.61
CA ALA A 221 -1.28 -2.00 -17.56
C ALA A 221 0.05 -1.90 -16.76
N VAL A 222 1.01 -1.10 -17.24
CA VAL A 222 2.16 -0.66 -16.42
C VAL A 222 1.86 0.75 -15.94
N CYS A 223 1.52 0.88 -14.67
CA CYS A 223 1.16 2.15 -14.06
C CYS A 223 2.27 2.61 -13.13
N HIS A 224 2.61 3.89 -13.18
CA HIS A 224 3.46 4.56 -12.20
C HIS A 224 2.62 5.56 -11.42
N PHE A 225 2.66 5.44 -10.09
CA PHE A 225 2.16 6.43 -9.16
C PHE A 225 3.35 7.15 -8.52
N PRO A 226 3.65 8.40 -8.95
CA PRO A 226 4.53 9.27 -8.19
C PRO A 226 4.06 9.34 -6.73
N MET A 227 4.98 9.33 -5.76
CA MET A 227 4.60 9.40 -4.34
C MET A 227 3.71 10.62 -4.06
N ILE A 228 4.00 11.77 -4.70
CA ILE A 228 3.19 12.98 -4.58
C ILE A 228 1.75 12.80 -5.06
N SER A 229 1.54 11.96 -6.08
CA SER A 229 0.21 11.61 -6.61
C SER A 229 -0.51 10.66 -5.66
N LEU A 230 0.17 9.65 -5.10
CA LEU A 230 -0.41 8.76 -4.08
C LEU A 230 -0.86 9.56 -2.85
N LEU A 231 -0.02 10.47 -2.36
CA LEU A 231 -0.36 11.35 -1.24
C LEU A 231 -1.56 12.26 -1.53
N TYR A 232 -1.67 12.74 -2.77
CA TYR A 232 -2.79 13.57 -3.20
C TYR A 232 -4.09 12.76 -3.32
N LEU A 233 -4.02 11.52 -3.83
CA LEU A 233 -5.15 10.58 -3.84
C LEU A 233 -5.65 10.31 -2.40
N HIS A 234 -4.74 10.07 -1.45
CA HIS A 234 -5.08 9.93 -0.04
C HIS A 234 -5.81 11.17 0.51
N GLU A 235 -5.27 12.36 0.25
CA GLU A 235 -5.88 13.63 0.69
C GLU A 235 -7.31 13.78 0.18
N LEU A 236 -7.56 13.53 -1.12
CA LEU A 236 -8.91 13.64 -1.68
C LEU A 236 -9.85 12.54 -1.15
N VAL A 237 -9.35 11.33 -0.90
CA VAL A 237 -10.16 10.27 -0.27
C VAL A 237 -10.56 10.67 1.14
N ASP A 238 -9.66 11.26 1.93
CA ASP A 238 -9.98 11.71 3.29
C ASP A 238 -11.02 12.86 3.28
N GLN A 239 -10.81 13.86 2.40
CA GLN A 239 -11.73 14.98 2.24
C GLN A 239 -13.14 14.54 1.79
N ASN A 240 -13.23 13.48 0.99
CA ASN A 240 -14.47 12.95 0.42
C ASN A 240 -14.87 11.59 1.02
N HIS A 241 -14.41 11.26 2.25
CA HIS A 241 -14.54 9.92 2.83
C HIS A 241 -15.98 9.37 2.80
N GLN A 242 -16.98 10.21 3.07
CA GLN A 242 -18.39 9.79 3.07
C GLN A 242 -18.89 9.40 1.68
N ASP A 243 -18.48 10.15 0.64
CA ASP A 243 -18.85 9.85 -0.74
C ASP A 243 -18.12 8.60 -1.24
N VAL A 244 -16.81 8.49 -0.99
CA VAL A 244 -16.04 7.28 -1.34
C VAL A 244 -16.62 6.05 -0.65
N LYS A 245 -16.99 6.15 0.63
CA LYS A 245 -17.59 5.05 1.39
C LYS A 245 -18.99 4.68 0.89
N SER A 246 -19.82 5.64 0.51
CA SER A 246 -21.17 5.36 -0.01
C SER A 246 -21.18 4.92 -1.48
N LYS A 247 -20.13 5.23 -2.24
CA LYS A 247 -19.99 4.94 -3.68
C LYS A 247 -18.73 4.12 -4.01
N GLN A 248 -18.35 3.17 -3.15
CA GLN A 248 -17.10 2.39 -3.29
C GLN A 248 -16.92 1.74 -4.66
N ASN A 249 -17.98 1.15 -5.24
CA ASN A 249 -17.92 0.52 -6.56
C ASN A 249 -17.58 1.52 -7.67
N SER A 250 -18.15 2.73 -7.61
CA SER A 250 -17.82 3.80 -8.56
C SER A 250 -16.36 4.22 -8.39
N PHE A 251 -15.93 4.49 -7.15
CA PHE A 251 -14.54 4.87 -6.87
C PHE A 251 -13.55 3.84 -7.42
N ARG A 252 -13.74 2.55 -7.10
CA ARG A 252 -12.87 1.46 -7.57
C ARG A 252 -12.88 1.32 -9.10
N LYS A 253 -14.05 1.45 -9.74
CA LYS A 253 -14.16 1.42 -11.20
C LYS A 253 -13.38 2.56 -11.85
N HIS A 254 -13.47 3.78 -11.31
CA HIS A 254 -12.74 4.93 -11.86
C HIS A 254 -11.24 4.86 -11.56
N LEU A 255 -10.85 4.32 -10.40
CA LEU A 255 -9.45 4.06 -10.09
C LEU A 255 -8.84 2.98 -10.98
N HIS A 256 -9.57 1.88 -11.23
CA HIS A 256 -9.17 0.87 -12.22
C HIS A 256 -8.96 1.51 -13.60
N ARG A 257 -9.91 2.35 -14.06
CA ARG A 257 -9.77 3.06 -15.35
C ARG A 257 -8.54 3.95 -15.41
N LEU A 258 -8.24 4.65 -14.32
CA LEU A 258 -7.04 5.48 -14.21
C LEU A 258 -5.76 4.63 -14.32
N ILE A 259 -5.71 3.50 -13.63
CA ILE A 259 -4.55 2.59 -13.66
C ILE A 259 -4.41 1.93 -15.04
N ALA A 260 -5.52 1.43 -15.59
CA ALA A 260 -5.55 0.61 -16.79
C ALA A 260 -5.42 1.41 -18.11
N HIS A 261 -5.83 2.68 -18.12
CA HIS A 261 -5.93 3.47 -19.35
C HIS A 261 -5.24 4.83 -19.21
N ALA A 262 -4.23 5.07 -20.03
CA ALA A 262 -3.58 6.37 -20.14
C ALA A 262 -4.61 7.43 -20.58
N SER A 263 -4.98 8.32 -19.67
CA SER A 263 -5.62 9.62 -19.91
C SER A 263 -7.05 9.73 -20.46
N ASN A 264 -7.84 8.66 -20.65
CA ASN A 264 -9.20 8.79 -21.21
C ASN A 264 -10.30 8.19 -20.32
N HIS A 265 -10.83 9.00 -19.41
CA HIS A 265 -12.16 8.78 -18.84
C HIS A 265 -13.30 9.07 -19.84
N ALA A 266 -12.97 9.37 -21.11
CA ALA A 266 -13.91 9.72 -22.17
C ALA A 266 -14.55 8.52 -22.89
N HIS A 267 -14.03 7.30 -22.71
CA HIS A 267 -14.48 6.11 -23.44
C HIS A 267 -14.83 4.96 -22.50
N GLU A 268 -15.81 4.14 -22.89
CA GLU A 268 -16.11 2.89 -22.19
C GLU A 268 -14.92 1.90 -22.35
N PRO A 269 -14.66 1.01 -21.37
CA PRO A 269 -13.49 0.14 -21.36
C PRO A 269 -13.31 -0.73 -22.62
N GLU A 270 -14.40 -0.94 -23.36
CA GLU A 270 -14.46 -1.79 -24.55
C GLU A 270 -14.03 -1.07 -25.85
N GLU A 271 -13.84 0.26 -25.85
CA GLU A 271 -13.70 1.05 -27.09
C GLU A 271 -12.28 1.58 -27.39
N ILE A 272 -11.24 1.18 -26.65
CA ILE A 272 -9.90 1.77 -26.81
C ILE A 272 -8.89 0.77 -27.37
N GLU A 273 -8.73 0.76 -28.70
CA GLU A 273 -7.88 -0.21 -29.42
C GLU A 273 -6.39 0.13 -29.51
N ASP A 274 -5.89 1.30 -29.07
CA ASP A 274 -4.48 1.65 -29.38
C ASP A 274 -3.81 2.66 -28.43
N LEU A 275 -3.88 2.43 -27.11
CA LEU A 275 -3.11 3.20 -26.14
C LEU A 275 -1.82 2.48 -25.75
N ASP A 276 -0.71 3.23 -25.72
CA ASP A 276 0.48 2.84 -24.98
C ASP A 276 0.07 2.71 -23.50
N ARG A 277 -0.21 1.47 -23.05
CA ARG A 277 -0.68 1.09 -21.69
C ARG A 277 0.33 1.33 -20.57
N VAL A 278 1.11 2.38 -20.73
CA VAL A 278 2.02 2.93 -19.75
C VAL A 278 1.39 4.21 -19.24
N THR A 279 1.00 4.23 -17.97
CA THR A 279 0.41 5.40 -17.34
C THR A 279 1.36 5.97 -16.31
N ASP A 280 1.59 7.28 -16.33
CA ASP A 280 2.29 8.02 -15.28
C ASP A 280 1.27 8.97 -14.65
N VAL A 281 0.84 8.67 -13.41
CA VAL A 281 -0.33 9.31 -12.81
C VAL A 281 0.00 10.69 -12.28
N SER A 282 -0.63 11.71 -12.86
CA SER A 282 -0.52 13.09 -12.38
C SER A 282 -1.60 13.44 -11.34
N LYS A 283 -1.47 14.60 -10.68
CA LYS A 283 -2.54 15.12 -9.81
C LYS A 283 -3.79 15.45 -10.61
N GLU A 284 -3.62 15.95 -11.82
CA GLU A 284 -4.71 16.29 -12.74
C GLU A 284 -5.52 15.06 -13.13
N ASP A 285 -4.89 13.88 -13.23
CA ASP A 285 -5.61 12.63 -13.48
C ASP A 285 -6.42 12.17 -12.26
N ILE A 286 -5.92 12.43 -11.06
CA ILE A 286 -6.63 12.18 -9.80
C ILE A 286 -7.82 13.15 -9.66
N ASP A 287 -7.64 14.44 -9.99
CA ASP A 287 -8.72 15.42 -10.00
C ASP A 287 -9.84 14.97 -10.94
N LYS A 288 -9.49 14.55 -12.16
CA LYS A 288 -10.47 13.98 -13.10
C LYS A 288 -11.17 12.76 -12.52
N LEU A 289 -10.44 11.82 -11.90
CA LEU A 289 -11.05 10.67 -11.23
C LEU A 289 -12.14 11.10 -10.25
N PHE A 290 -11.86 12.11 -9.42
CA PHE A 290 -12.84 12.65 -8.46
C PHE A 290 -13.97 13.40 -9.14
N ASP A 291 -13.71 14.19 -10.18
CA ASP A 291 -14.76 14.84 -10.98
C ASP A 291 -15.75 13.81 -11.54
N TYR A 292 -15.25 12.70 -12.12
CA TYR A 292 -16.11 11.63 -12.65
C TYR A 292 -16.81 10.85 -11.53
N HIS A 293 -16.12 10.54 -10.43
CA HIS A 293 -16.68 9.83 -9.29
C HIS A 293 -17.81 10.62 -8.62
N LEU A 294 -17.60 11.92 -8.41
CA LEU A 294 -18.56 12.81 -7.76
C LEU A 294 -19.72 13.16 -8.70
N SER A 295 -19.46 13.34 -10.01
CA SER A 295 -20.48 13.61 -11.02
C SER A 295 -21.29 12.37 -11.44
N ALA A 296 -20.81 11.15 -11.16
CA ALA A 296 -21.57 9.94 -11.39
C ALA A 296 -22.92 10.02 -10.65
N ALA A 297 -24.01 10.05 -11.43
CA ALA A 297 -25.37 10.09 -10.92
C ALA A 297 -25.57 8.95 -9.90
N ARG A 298 -26.30 9.23 -8.81
CA ARG A 298 -26.71 8.23 -7.81
C ARG A 298 -27.43 7.06 -8.52
N LYS A 299 -26.68 6.05 -8.95
CA LYS A 299 -27.23 4.73 -9.24
C LYS A 299 -26.99 3.87 -8.02
N GLU A 300 -28.10 3.35 -7.55
CA GLU A 300 -28.34 2.77 -6.25
C GLU A 300 -27.40 1.59 -5.95
N PHE A 301 -27.01 1.54 -4.69
CA PHE A 301 -26.39 0.41 -4.04
C PHE A 301 -27.49 -0.61 -3.70
N GLU A 302 -27.39 -1.83 -4.20
CA GLU A 302 -27.97 -2.98 -3.52
C GLU A 302 -26.83 -3.63 -2.73
N GLU A 303 -26.95 -3.64 -1.40
CA GLU A 303 -26.10 -4.46 -0.54
C GLU A 303 -26.17 -5.92 -1.02
N PRO A 304 -25.02 -6.60 -1.21
CA PRO A 304 -25.02 -8.04 -1.39
C PRO A 304 -25.69 -8.70 -0.18
N ASN A 305 -26.74 -9.47 -0.43
CA ASN A 305 -27.50 -10.16 0.60
C ASN A 305 -26.60 -11.25 1.23
N LYS A 306 -25.90 -10.86 2.30
CA LYS A 306 -25.00 -11.69 3.11
C LYS A 306 -25.66 -13.01 3.55
N GLU A 307 -26.96 -13.01 3.80
CA GLU A 307 -27.71 -14.21 4.20
C GLU A 307 -27.94 -15.19 3.05
N ARG A 308 -27.99 -14.71 1.80
CA ARG A 308 -28.07 -15.56 0.60
C ARG A 308 -26.74 -16.24 0.31
N TYR A 309 -25.63 -15.52 0.52
CA TYR A 309 -24.27 -16.06 0.37
C TYR A 309 -23.97 -17.13 1.44
N LEU A 310 -24.31 -16.85 2.70
CA LEU A 310 -24.12 -17.82 3.81
C LEU A 310 -25.01 -19.07 3.66
N ARG A 311 -26.25 -18.92 3.18
CA ARG A 311 -27.13 -20.08 2.90
C ARG A 311 -26.61 -21.02 1.81
N ASN A 312 -25.93 -20.48 0.79
CA ASN A 312 -25.33 -21.28 -0.27
C ASN A 312 -24.05 -22.01 0.19
N LEU A 313 -23.33 -21.46 1.17
CA LEU A 313 -22.19 -22.14 1.81
C LEU A 313 -22.64 -23.31 2.69
N GLU A 314 -23.72 -23.16 3.46
CA GLU A 314 -24.27 -24.26 4.28
C GLU A 314 -24.82 -25.43 3.44
N SER A 315 -25.44 -25.15 2.28
CA SER A 315 -25.93 -26.20 1.38
C SER A 315 -24.81 -26.99 0.69
N THR A 316 -23.59 -26.47 0.69
CA THR A 316 -22.41 -27.11 0.07
C THR A 316 -21.57 -27.88 1.10
N ILE A 317 -21.73 -27.58 2.40
CA ILE A 317 -21.00 -28.21 3.50
C ILE A 317 -21.79 -29.39 4.12
N PHE A 318 -23.12 -29.41 3.99
CA PHE A 318 -23.99 -30.48 4.52
C PHE A 318 -24.83 -31.22 3.47
N GLY A 319 -24.45 -31.14 2.20
CA GLY A 319 -25.02 -31.91 1.08
C GLY A 319 -24.20 -33.16 0.76
#